data_AF-A0A5A7R3D7-F1
#
_entry.id   AF-A0A5A7R3D7-F1
#
_cell.length_a   1.000
_cell.length_b   1.000
_cell.length_c   1.000
_cell.angle_alpha   90.00
_cell.angle_beta   90.00
_cell.angle_gamma   90.00
#
_symmetry.space_group_name_H-M   'P 1'
#
loop_
_entity.id
_entity.type
_entity.pdbx_description
1 polymer ?
#
loop_
_entity_poly.entity_id
_entity_poly.type
_entity_poly.pdbx_seq_one_letter_code
_entity_poly.pdbx_strand_id
1 'polypeptide(L)'
;MHEIKTKDGYINVDEKQERHLFYYFVEAETDPDSKPLVLWLNGGPGCSSLGGGGLTENGPFRPSGEVLVRNNYSWNKVANMLYLESPAGVGFSYSTNKSFYNYVNDEITASDNLYFLEKWINRFPEYKNRILYITGESYAGHYIPQLAILIIKTRAKMFNLKGIAIGNPLLEFDTDLNSVPEFWWILDLCSSEISHFVDQYDVALDVCPSPAMFQAQKYESKIDVCVEDETYVYPNRKDVQKALHARLFGVKEWGMCSE
;
A
#
# COMPACT_ATOMS: atom_id res chain seq x y z
N MET A 1 0.04 14.88 -23.17
CA MET A 1 0.05 14.10 -21.92
C MET A 1 1.48 13.61 -21.72
N HIS A 2 2.12 13.92 -20.60
CA HIS A 2 3.38 13.24 -20.26
C HIS A 2 3.06 11.82 -19.84
N GLU A 3 3.82 10.86 -20.35
CA GLU A 3 3.69 9.45 -20.03
C GLU A 3 4.29 9.21 -18.64
N ILE A 4 3.52 8.57 -17.74
CA ILE A 4 3.99 8.20 -16.41
C ILE A 4 4.84 6.94 -16.55
N LYS A 5 6.11 7.03 -16.18
CA LYS A 5 7.04 5.90 -16.24
C LYS A 5 6.87 5.02 -15.01
N THR A 6 6.66 3.74 -15.25
CA THR A 6 6.49 2.73 -14.20
C THR A 6 7.50 1.61 -14.37
N LYS A 7 7.90 0.98 -13.27
CA LYS A 7 8.72 -0.23 -13.25
C LYS A 7 8.15 -1.19 -12.22
N ASP A 8 8.15 -2.47 -12.51
CA ASP A 8 7.63 -3.51 -11.63
C ASP A 8 8.54 -4.74 -11.66
N GLY A 9 8.26 -5.67 -10.75
CA GLY A 9 8.88 -6.98 -10.75
C GLY A 9 9.31 -7.41 -9.36
N TYR A 10 10.23 -8.37 -9.32
CA TYR A 10 10.58 -9.09 -8.09
C TYR A 10 12.02 -8.85 -7.67
N ILE A 11 12.23 -8.87 -6.35
CA ILE A 11 13.54 -9.00 -5.72
C ILE A 11 13.52 -10.24 -4.82
N ASN A 12 14.48 -11.13 -5.01
CA ASN A 12 14.72 -12.24 -4.10
C ASN A 12 15.41 -11.70 -2.84
N VAL A 13 14.74 -11.81 -1.70
CA VAL A 13 15.23 -11.32 -0.40
C VAL A 13 15.85 -12.41 0.47
N ASP A 14 15.65 -13.68 0.13
CA ASP A 14 16.28 -14.81 0.81
C ASP A 14 16.42 -15.98 -0.16
N GLU A 15 17.66 -16.29 -0.54
CA GLU A 15 17.96 -17.40 -1.45
C GLU A 15 17.66 -18.77 -0.86
N LYS A 16 17.71 -18.93 0.47
CA LYS A 16 17.47 -20.23 1.14
C LYS A 16 15.99 -20.54 1.27
N GLN A 17 15.19 -19.53 1.57
CA GLN A 17 13.74 -19.66 1.70
C GLN A 17 13.01 -19.32 0.40
N GLU A 18 13.74 -18.84 -0.61
CA GLU A 18 13.23 -18.36 -1.90
C GLU A 18 12.06 -17.37 -1.73
N ARG A 19 12.31 -16.34 -0.92
CA ARG A 19 11.35 -15.24 -0.70
C ARG A 19 11.53 -14.17 -1.76
N HIS A 20 10.46 -13.85 -2.48
CA HIS A 20 10.45 -12.87 -3.54
C HIS A 20 9.41 -11.79 -3.24
N LEU A 21 9.86 -10.54 -3.10
CA LEU A 21 8.97 -9.40 -2.90
C LEU A 21 8.72 -8.70 -4.24
N PHE A 22 7.44 -8.48 -4.54
CA PHE A 22 6.96 -7.71 -5.66
C PHE A 22 6.95 -6.22 -5.32
N TYR A 23 7.31 -5.39 -6.28
CA TYR A 23 7.18 -3.95 -6.18
C TYR A 23 6.53 -3.34 -7.41
N TYR A 24 5.87 -2.21 -7.20
CA TYR A 24 5.41 -1.31 -8.24
C TYR A 24 6.00 0.06 -7.98
N PHE A 25 6.79 0.56 -8.94
CA PHE A 25 7.50 1.83 -8.86
C PHE A 25 6.98 2.80 -9.90
N VAL A 26 6.77 4.05 -9.48
CA VAL A 26 6.24 5.13 -10.32
C VAL A 26 7.16 6.34 -10.18
N GLU A 27 7.72 6.80 -11.29
CA GLU A 27 8.53 8.02 -11.30
C GLU A 27 7.67 9.26 -11.04
N ALA A 28 8.29 10.30 -10.50
CA ALA A 28 7.63 11.57 -10.34
C ALA A 28 7.24 12.16 -11.70
N GLU A 29 6.05 12.76 -11.79
CA GLU A 29 5.52 13.27 -13.07
C GLU A 29 6.39 14.38 -13.69
N THR A 30 7.06 15.14 -12.84
CA THR A 30 7.90 16.27 -13.23
C THR A 30 9.26 16.19 -12.55
N ASP A 31 10.32 16.25 -13.37
CA ASP A 31 11.72 16.28 -12.92
C ASP A 31 12.06 15.17 -11.90
N PRO A 32 11.82 13.89 -12.23
CA PRO A 32 12.01 12.76 -11.30
C PRO A 32 13.44 12.71 -10.72
N ASP A 33 14.41 13.20 -11.48
CA ASP A 33 15.82 13.28 -11.09
C ASP A 33 16.12 14.29 -9.98
N SER A 34 15.19 15.18 -9.60
CA SER A 34 15.34 16.05 -8.42
C SER A 34 14.44 15.64 -7.24
N LYS A 35 13.44 14.77 -7.48
CA LYS A 35 12.44 14.40 -6.46
C LYS A 35 12.94 13.29 -5.52
N PRO A 36 12.44 13.24 -4.26
CA PRO A 36 12.80 12.18 -3.32
C PRO A 36 12.28 10.81 -3.76
N LEU A 37 12.84 9.75 -3.18
CA LEU A 37 12.27 8.41 -3.21
C LEU A 37 11.39 8.22 -1.96
N VAL A 38 10.17 7.73 -2.15
CA VAL A 38 9.22 7.47 -1.07
C VAL A 38 8.81 6.01 -1.14
N LEU A 39 9.15 5.24 -0.11
CA LEU A 39 8.64 3.89 0.08
C LEU A 39 7.26 3.96 0.74
N TRP A 40 6.29 3.23 0.20
CA TRP A 40 4.95 3.07 0.76
C TRP A 40 4.70 1.62 1.20
N LEU A 41 4.19 1.44 2.42
CA LEU A 41 3.83 0.16 3.02
C LEU A 41 2.40 0.23 3.59
N ASN A 42 1.46 -0.56 3.07
CA ASN A 42 0.20 -0.81 3.78
C ASN A 42 0.43 -1.78 4.96
N GLY A 43 -0.52 -1.77 5.91
CA GLY A 43 -0.49 -2.58 7.12
C GLY A 43 -1.17 -3.94 6.98
N GLY A 44 -2.25 -4.12 7.74
CA GLY A 44 -2.99 -5.38 7.86
C GLY A 44 -2.84 -6.02 9.25
N PRO A 45 -1.74 -6.72 9.56
CA PRO A 45 -0.61 -7.10 8.70
C PRO A 45 -1.04 -7.94 7.49
N GLY A 46 -0.29 -7.86 6.38
CA GLY A 46 -0.54 -8.69 5.20
C GLY A 46 -1.31 -8.02 4.06
N CYS A 47 -1.58 -6.73 4.13
CA CYS A 47 -2.28 -6.00 3.08
C CYS A 47 -1.34 -5.46 1.99
N SER A 48 -1.79 -5.49 0.75
CA SER A 48 -1.01 -5.11 -0.43
C SER A 48 -0.81 -3.60 -0.53
N SER A 49 0.44 -3.19 -0.64
CA SER A 49 0.82 -1.81 -0.97
C SER A 49 0.47 -1.39 -2.39
N LEU A 50 0.38 -2.32 -3.33
CA LEU A 50 -0.13 -2.05 -4.67
C LEU A 50 -1.63 -1.78 -4.62
N GLY A 51 -2.38 -2.63 -3.91
CA GLY A 51 -3.83 -2.53 -3.76
C GLY A 51 -4.26 -1.27 -3.03
N GLY A 52 -3.92 -1.15 -1.75
CA GLY A 52 -4.28 0.01 -0.93
C GLY A 52 -3.62 1.27 -1.46
N GLY A 53 -2.30 1.37 -1.31
CA GLY A 53 -1.55 2.57 -1.67
C GLY A 53 -1.63 2.93 -3.16
N GLY A 54 -1.26 1.97 -4.01
CA GLY A 54 -1.02 2.21 -5.43
C GLY A 54 -2.28 2.37 -6.30
N LEU A 55 -3.38 1.71 -5.95
CA LEU A 55 -4.60 1.66 -6.77
C LEU A 55 -5.80 2.33 -6.12
N THR A 56 -5.87 2.39 -4.79
CA THR A 56 -7.01 3.01 -4.08
C THR A 56 -6.67 4.41 -3.58
N GLU A 57 -5.51 4.57 -2.96
CA GLU A 57 -5.20 5.77 -2.18
C GLU A 57 -4.43 6.84 -2.98
N ASN A 58 -3.10 6.75 -2.99
CA ASN A 58 -2.18 7.83 -3.35
C ASN A 58 -1.37 7.56 -4.63
N GLY A 59 -1.55 6.41 -5.26
CA GLY A 59 -0.94 6.08 -6.54
C GLY A 59 -1.50 6.87 -7.72
N PRO A 60 -0.83 6.79 -8.88
CA PRO A 60 -1.11 7.63 -10.06
C PRO A 60 -2.44 7.32 -10.74
N PHE A 61 -2.97 6.12 -10.50
CA PHE A 61 -4.15 5.61 -11.19
C PHE A 61 -5.07 4.88 -10.21
N ARG A 62 -6.36 4.87 -10.53
CA ARG A 62 -7.38 4.05 -9.89
C ARG A 62 -8.05 3.13 -10.91
N PRO A 63 -8.36 1.89 -10.56
CA PRO A 63 -9.24 1.05 -11.36
C PRO A 63 -10.60 1.72 -11.60
N SER A 64 -11.16 1.52 -12.79
CA SER A 64 -12.53 1.88 -13.16
C SER A 64 -13.01 0.90 -14.22
N GLY A 65 -13.74 -0.13 -13.80
CA GLY A 65 -14.06 -1.30 -14.61
C GLY A 65 -12.80 -1.95 -15.21
N GLU A 66 -12.70 -1.94 -16.54
CA GLU A 66 -11.57 -2.53 -17.26
C GLU A 66 -10.42 -1.55 -17.56
N VAL A 67 -10.49 -0.31 -17.09
CA VAL A 67 -9.48 0.71 -17.38
C VAL A 67 -8.90 1.30 -16.09
N LEU A 68 -7.77 2.00 -16.24
CA LEU A 68 -7.22 2.85 -15.20
C LEU A 68 -7.58 4.30 -15.46
N VAL A 69 -8.12 4.99 -14.46
CA VAL A 69 -8.37 6.43 -14.46
C VAL A 69 -7.29 7.15 -13.66
N ARG A 70 -6.91 8.37 -14.07
CA ARG A 70 -5.83 9.11 -13.41
C ARG A 70 -6.28 9.69 -12.08
N ASN A 71 -5.45 9.51 -11.05
CA ASN A 71 -5.62 10.16 -9.76
C ASN A 71 -5.04 11.58 -9.77
N ASN A 72 -5.90 12.60 -9.71
CA ASN A 72 -5.47 13.99 -9.69
C ASN A 72 -4.75 14.41 -8.41
N TYR A 73 -4.76 13.60 -7.35
CA TYR A 73 -4.11 13.87 -6.07
C TYR A 73 -2.98 12.90 -5.76
N SER A 74 -2.46 12.19 -6.78
CA SER A 74 -1.37 11.25 -6.57
C SER A 74 -0.11 11.90 -6.01
N TRP A 75 0.55 11.18 -5.10
CA TRP A 75 1.82 11.59 -4.52
C TRP A 75 2.97 11.56 -5.51
N ASN A 76 2.84 10.85 -6.64
CA ASN A 76 3.87 10.85 -7.68
C ASN A 76 3.98 12.22 -8.39
N LYS A 77 3.09 13.18 -8.11
CA LYS A 77 3.28 14.58 -8.53
C LYS A 77 4.49 15.26 -7.87
N VAL A 78 4.92 14.78 -6.71
CA VAL A 78 5.98 15.41 -5.90
C VAL A 78 7.10 14.46 -5.47
N ALA A 79 6.96 13.16 -5.70
CA ALA A 79 7.92 12.13 -5.31
C ALA A 79 8.00 10.97 -6.31
N ASN A 80 9.11 10.23 -6.26
CA ASN A 80 9.20 8.92 -6.90
C ASN A 80 8.63 7.88 -5.90
N MET A 81 7.55 7.21 -6.27
CA MET A 81 6.77 6.35 -5.37
C MET A 81 7.13 4.89 -5.57
N LEU A 82 7.48 4.19 -4.49
CA LEU A 82 7.79 2.76 -4.47
C LEU A 82 6.80 2.04 -3.57
N TYR A 83 5.88 1.29 -4.15
CA TYR A 83 4.92 0.45 -3.46
C TYR A 83 5.50 -0.96 -3.32
N LEU A 84 5.69 -1.43 -2.09
CA LEU A 84 6.29 -2.74 -1.80
C LEU A 84 5.25 -3.67 -1.19
N GLU A 85 4.96 -4.79 -1.85
CA GLU A 85 4.13 -5.85 -1.27
C GLU A 85 4.99 -6.68 -0.30
N SER A 86 4.76 -6.50 0.99
CA SER A 86 5.55 -7.10 2.07
C SER A 86 4.62 -7.49 3.23
N PRO A 87 4.88 -8.61 3.93
CA PRO A 87 5.94 -9.60 3.68
C PRO A 87 5.68 -10.54 2.49
N ALA A 88 6.55 -11.51 2.24
CA ALA A 88 6.28 -12.56 1.26
C ALA A 88 4.99 -13.32 1.62
N GLY A 89 4.09 -13.49 0.64
CA GLY A 89 2.71 -13.97 0.84
C GLY A 89 1.67 -12.89 0.57
N VAL A 90 2.06 -11.61 0.62
CA VAL A 90 1.18 -10.46 0.35
C VAL A 90 1.07 -10.20 -1.14
N GLY A 91 -0.16 -10.18 -1.66
CA GLY A 91 -0.44 -9.85 -3.06
C GLY A 91 0.29 -10.76 -4.05
N PHE A 92 1.22 -10.21 -4.82
CA PHE A 92 2.07 -10.97 -5.74
C PHE A 92 3.37 -11.46 -5.12
N SER A 93 3.77 -10.97 -3.94
CA SER A 93 4.94 -11.44 -3.21
C SER A 93 4.74 -12.85 -2.69
N TYR A 94 5.78 -13.69 -2.74
CA TYR A 94 5.66 -15.09 -2.37
C TYR A 94 6.97 -15.69 -1.83
N SER A 95 6.83 -16.77 -1.07
CA SER A 95 7.88 -17.72 -0.71
C SER A 95 7.59 -19.06 -1.37
N THR A 96 8.58 -19.70 -2.00
CA THR A 96 8.39 -21.08 -2.49
C THR A 96 8.43 -22.08 -1.34
N ASN A 97 9.15 -21.77 -0.25
CA ASN A 97 9.13 -22.57 0.96
C ASN A 97 7.88 -22.26 1.78
N LYS A 98 6.92 -23.19 1.80
CA LYS A 98 5.66 -23.05 2.54
C LYS A 98 5.83 -23.01 4.06
N SER A 99 6.90 -23.58 4.62
CA SER A 99 7.08 -23.55 6.07
C SER A 99 7.35 -22.14 6.58
N PHE A 100 7.84 -21.24 5.72
CA PHE A 100 8.05 -19.83 6.01
C PHE A 100 6.83 -19.14 6.62
N TYR A 101 5.65 -19.41 6.04
CA TYR A 101 4.42 -18.74 6.46
C TYR A 101 4.00 -19.04 7.90
N ASN A 102 4.54 -20.10 8.52
CA ASN A 102 4.23 -20.45 9.91
C ASN A 102 5.01 -19.63 10.94
N TYR A 103 6.04 -18.88 10.53
CA TYR A 103 6.93 -18.15 11.45
C TYR A 103 7.24 -16.73 11.00
N VAL A 104 6.52 -16.21 9.99
CA VAL A 104 6.62 -14.81 9.58
C VAL A 104 6.32 -13.89 10.78
N ASN A 105 7.15 -12.87 10.96
CA ASN A 105 7.03 -11.92 12.05
C ASN A 105 7.64 -10.56 11.67
N ASP A 106 7.53 -9.59 12.56
CA ASP A 106 8.01 -8.23 12.36
C ASP A 106 9.52 -8.15 12.10
N GLU A 107 10.34 -8.93 12.82
CA GLU A 107 11.80 -8.91 12.67
C GLU A 107 12.23 -9.40 11.28
N ILE A 108 11.66 -10.51 10.83
CA ILE A 108 11.93 -11.03 9.48
C ILE A 108 11.44 -10.04 8.43
N THR A 109 10.25 -9.47 8.61
CA THR A 109 9.67 -8.49 7.68
C THR A 109 10.57 -7.24 7.56
N ALA A 110 11.06 -6.71 8.68
CA ALA A 110 11.95 -5.56 8.68
C ALA A 110 13.31 -5.87 8.01
N SER A 111 13.86 -7.06 8.27
CA SER A 111 15.11 -7.54 7.65
C SER A 111 14.96 -7.72 6.14
N ASP A 112 13.88 -8.35 5.69
CA ASP A 112 13.55 -8.55 4.28
C ASP A 112 13.33 -7.23 3.55
N ASN A 113 12.65 -6.27 4.18
CA ASN A 113 12.44 -4.95 3.60
C ASN A 113 13.74 -4.14 3.47
N LEU A 114 14.65 -4.26 4.43
CA LEU A 114 15.99 -3.66 4.31
C LEU A 114 16.75 -4.28 3.13
N TYR A 115 16.80 -5.61 3.07
CA TYR A 115 17.54 -6.31 2.02
C TYR A 115 16.91 -6.08 0.63
N PHE A 116 15.58 -5.99 0.55
CA PHE A 116 14.85 -5.55 -0.62
C PHE A 116 15.37 -4.20 -1.11
N LEU A 117 15.38 -3.19 -0.24
CA LEU A 117 15.82 -1.84 -0.59
C LEU A 117 17.28 -1.82 -1.05
N GLU A 118 18.17 -2.57 -0.41
CA GLU A 118 19.57 -2.66 -0.81
C GLU A 118 19.72 -3.23 -2.22
N LYS A 119 19.02 -4.34 -2.51
CA LYS A 119 19.01 -4.95 -3.84
C LYS A 119 18.33 -4.06 -4.88
N TRP A 120 17.27 -3.34 -4.49
CA TRP A 120 16.53 -2.43 -5.37
C TRP A 120 17.40 -1.26 -5.78
N ILE A 121 18.11 -0.62 -4.85
CA ILE A 121 19.07 0.46 -5.14
C ILE A 121 20.24 -0.04 -5.99
N ASN A 122 20.69 -1.27 -5.80
CA ASN A 122 21.72 -1.85 -6.68
C ASN A 122 21.22 -2.07 -8.12
N ARG A 123 19.92 -2.36 -8.29
CA ARG A 123 19.28 -2.48 -9.61
C ARG A 123 18.99 -1.11 -10.25
N PHE A 124 18.68 -0.11 -9.43
CA PHE A 124 18.38 1.26 -9.85
C PHE A 124 19.35 2.26 -9.19
N PRO A 125 20.64 2.24 -9.60
CA PRO A 125 21.70 3.02 -8.96
C PRO A 125 21.48 4.54 -9.03
N GLU A 126 20.62 5.03 -9.93
CA GLU A 126 20.21 6.44 -10.03
C GLU A 126 19.49 6.96 -8.77
N TYR A 127 18.96 6.06 -7.92
CA TYR A 127 18.34 6.40 -6.64
C TYR A 127 19.30 6.27 -5.45
N LYS A 128 20.56 5.89 -5.66
CA LYS A 128 21.55 5.83 -4.59
C LYS A 128 21.77 7.23 -3.98
N ASN A 129 21.80 7.33 -2.65
CA ASN A 129 21.91 8.59 -1.89
C ASN A 129 20.75 9.58 -2.12
N ARG A 130 19.71 9.18 -2.85
CA ARG A 130 18.47 9.95 -2.98
C ARG A 130 17.86 10.16 -1.60
N ILE A 131 17.30 11.34 -1.37
CA ILE A 131 16.48 11.58 -0.18
C ILE A 131 15.41 10.49 -0.11
N LEU A 132 15.41 9.74 0.99
CA LEU A 132 14.49 8.64 1.24
C LEU A 132 13.53 9.02 2.36
N TYR A 133 12.24 8.81 2.12
CA TYR A 133 11.20 8.76 3.15
C TYR A 133 10.56 7.38 3.16
N ILE A 134 10.21 6.91 4.35
CA ILE A 134 9.47 5.65 4.54
C ILE A 134 8.09 6.01 5.08
N THR A 135 7.06 5.60 4.35
CA THR A 135 5.68 5.99 4.59
C THR A 135 4.74 4.81 4.52
N GLY A 136 3.54 4.96 5.08
CA GLY A 136 2.55 3.89 5.09
C GLY A 136 1.48 4.11 6.14
N GLU A 137 0.69 3.06 6.41
CA GLU A 137 -0.49 3.17 7.26
C GLU A 137 -0.80 1.92 8.10
N SER A 138 -1.69 2.06 9.09
CA SER A 138 -2.21 0.95 9.89
C SER A 138 -1.08 0.18 10.59
N TYR A 139 -0.99 -1.14 10.43
CA TYR A 139 0.09 -1.97 10.98
C TYR A 139 1.50 -1.59 10.47
N ALA A 140 1.61 -0.74 9.44
CA ALA A 140 2.89 -0.14 9.07
C ALA A 140 3.48 0.75 10.19
N GLY A 141 2.69 1.11 11.21
CA GLY A 141 3.16 1.62 12.50
C GLY A 141 4.21 0.74 13.17
N HIS A 142 4.18 -0.57 12.93
CA HIS A 142 5.24 -1.51 13.33
C HIS A 142 6.34 -1.62 12.27
N TYR A 143 5.99 -1.74 10.99
CA TYR A 143 6.96 -1.98 9.90
C TYR A 143 7.94 -0.83 9.71
N ILE A 144 7.43 0.40 9.70
CA ILE A 144 8.20 1.59 9.30
C ILE A 144 9.26 1.95 10.35
N PRO A 145 8.95 2.06 11.66
CA PRO A 145 9.97 2.34 12.67
C PRO A 145 11.02 1.24 12.75
N GLN A 146 10.64 -0.03 12.64
CA GLN A 146 11.58 -1.15 12.68
C GLN A 146 12.56 -1.12 11.50
N LEU A 147 12.07 -0.88 10.28
CA LEU A 147 12.91 -0.69 9.09
C LEU A 147 13.83 0.53 9.23
N ALA A 148 13.30 1.67 9.67
CA ALA A 148 14.09 2.90 9.86
C ALA A 148 15.22 2.68 10.88
N ILE A 149 14.93 2.00 12.00
CA ILE A 149 15.94 1.63 13.01
C ILE A 149 17.01 0.74 12.41
N LEU A 150 16.65 -0.26 11.60
CA LEU A 150 17.61 -1.14 10.94
C LEU A 150 18.53 -0.35 10.00
N ILE A 151 18.00 0.53 9.15
CA ILE A 151 18.79 1.39 8.24
C ILE A 151 19.82 2.22 9.02
N ILE A 152 19.40 2.82 10.15
CA ILE A 152 20.27 3.63 10.99
C ILE A 152 21.35 2.78 11.67
N LYS A 153 20.97 1.64 12.26
CA LYS A 153 21.88 0.75 13.00
C LYS A 153 22.93 0.10 12.10
N THR A 154 22.54 -0.35 10.90
CA THR A 154 23.46 -0.95 9.93
C THR A 154 24.35 0.09 9.24
N ARG A 155 24.07 1.39 9.45
CA ARG A 155 24.76 2.50 8.78
C ARG A 155 24.79 2.30 7.27
N ALA A 156 23.66 1.87 6.70
CA ALA A 156 23.54 1.57 5.29
C ALA A 156 23.73 2.83 4.45
N LYS A 157 24.99 3.11 4.09
CA LYS A 157 25.45 4.37 3.46
C LYS A 157 24.82 4.67 2.12
N MET A 158 24.13 3.71 1.50
CA MET A 158 23.41 3.90 0.25
C MET A 158 22.07 4.62 0.42
N PHE A 159 21.55 4.72 1.64
CA PHE A 159 20.31 5.39 1.95
C PHE A 159 20.56 6.76 2.58
N ASN A 160 19.84 7.78 2.11
CA ASN A 160 19.79 9.10 2.72
C ASN A 160 18.40 9.29 3.36
N LEU A 161 18.13 8.51 4.41
CA LEU A 161 16.87 8.54 5.15
C LEU A 161 16.70 9.91 5.83
N LYS A 162 15.60 10.62 5.52
CA LYS A 162 15.28 11.94 6.07
C LYS A 162 14.10 11.96 7.02
N GLY A 163 13.20 10.99 6.92
CA GLY A 163 12.05 10.93 7.82
C GLY A 163 11.15 9.75 7.54
N ILE A 164 10.19 9.60 8.44
CA ILE A 164 9.09 8.65 8.34
C ILE A 164 7.76 9.40 8.49
N ALA A 165 6.69 8.90 7.86
CA ALA A 165 5.33 9.39 8.07
C ALA A 165 4.38 8.20 8.09
N ILE A 166 3.47 8.14 9.06
CA ILE A 166 2.60 6.97 9.25
C ILE A 166 1.17 7.45 9.47
N GLY A 167 0.26 7.05 8.59
CA GLY A 167 -1.17 7.36 8.68
C GLY A 167 -1.89 6.35 9.55
N ASN A 168 -2.68 6.83 10.52
CA ASN A 168 -3.50 5.99 11.41
C ASN A 168 -2.75 4.73 11.93
N PRO A 169 -1.55 4.88 12.51
CA PRO A 169 -0.73 3.74 12.88
C PRO A 169 -1.32 2.96 14.05
N LEU A 170 -1.11 1.64 14.04
CA LEU A 170 -1.01 0.87 15.28
C LEU A 170 0.42 1.04 15.82
N LEU A 171 0.58 1.66 17.00
CA LEU A 171 1.88 1.88 17.64
C LEU A 171 2.03 1.02 18.89
N GLU A 172 0.95 0.86 19.66
CA GLU A 172 0.99 0.18 20.95
C GLU A 172 -0.40 -0.41 21.24
N PHE A 173 -0.48 -1.73 21.29
CA PHE A 173 -1.75 -2.46 21.36
C PHE A 173 -2.61 -2.05 22.56
N ASP A 174 -2.03 -1.85 23.75
CA ASP A 174 -2.84 -1.55 24.92
C ASP A 174 -3.42 -0.13 24.80
N THR A 175 -2.62 0.88 24.47
CA THR A 175 -3.12 2.25 24.32
C THR A 175 -4.11 2.37 23.17
N ASP A 176 -3.78 1.82 22.00
CA ASP A 176 -4.60 2.00 20.80
C ASP A 176 -5.93 1.25 20.93
N LEU A 177 -5.92 -0.01 21.36
CA LEU A 177 -7.15 -0.80 21.51
C LEU A 177 -8.01 -0.33 22.68
N ASN A 178 -7.40 0.13 23.78
CA ASN A 178 -8.17 0.69 24.90
C ASN A 178 -8.76 2.06 24.58
N SER A 179 -8.38 2.73 23.49
CA SER A 179 -9.03 3.98 23.07
C SER A 179 -10.29 3.76 22.21
N VAL A 180 -10.45 2.56 21.66
CA VAL A 180 -11.53 2.22 20.72
C VAL A 180 -12.92 2.33 21.38
N PRO A 181 -13.17 1.81 22.60
CA PRO A 181 -14.48 1.94 23.25
C PRO A 181 -14.88 3.40 23.47
N GLU A 182 -13.97 4.23 23.93
CA GLU A 182 -14.16 5.66 24.18
C GLU A 182 -14.41 6.41 22.87
N PHE A 183 -13.67 6.08 21.81
CA PHE A 183 -13.89 6.64 20.48
C PHE A 183 -15.30 6.33 19.95
N TRP A 184 -15.73 5.06 20.03
CA TRP A 184 -17.08 4.66 19.61
C TRP A 184 -18.17 5.30 20.46
N TRP A 185 -17.96 5.42 21.77
CA TRP A 185 -18.90 6.09 22.65
C TRP A 185 -19.05 7.58 22.29
N ILE A 186 -17.96 8.27 21.96
CA ILE A 186 -18.01 9.67 21.49
C ILE A 186 -18.71 9.75 20.13
N LEU A 187 -18.43 8.83 19.20
CA LEU A 187 -19.11 8.80 17.90
C LEU A 187 -20.62 8.57 18.04
N ASP A 188 -21.03 7.66 18.92
CA ASP A 188 -22.45 7.38 19.20
C ASP A 188 -23.12 8.61 19.80
N LEU A 189 -22.47 9.27 20.77
CA LEU A 189 -22.95 10.53 21.35
C LEU A 189 -23.10 11.61 20.28
N CYS A 190 -22.07 11.83 19.48
CA CYS A 190 -22.09 12.77 18.37
C CYS A 190 -23.24 12.45 17.41
N SER A 191 -23.37 11.19 16.97
CA SER A 191 -24.44 10.75 16.09
C SER A 191 -25.82 11.02 16.70
N SER A 192 -26.03 10.70 17.97
CA SER A 192 -27.31 10.96 18.64
C SER A 192 -27.68 12.45 18.69
N GLU A 193 -26.69 13.33 18.88
CA GLU A 193 -26.91 14.78 18.99
C GLU A 193 -26.98 15.49 17.63
N ILE A 194 -26.22 15.04 16.63
CA ILE A 194 -26.06 15.75 15.35
C ILE A 194 -26.79 15.08 14.18
N SER A 195 -27.20 13.82 14.27
CA SER A 195 -27.83 13.09 13.14
C SER A 195 -29.13 13.73 12.64
N HIS A 196 -29.82 14.52 13.46
CA HIS A 196 -30.99 15.29 13.04
C HIS A 196 -30.63 16.57 12.25
N PHE A 197 -29.39 17.03 12.36
CA PHE A 197 -28.87 18.25 11.72
C PHE A 197 -27.88 17.96 10.59
N VAL A 198 -27.27 16.77 10.61
CA VAL A 198 -26.28 16.29 9.66
C VAL A 198 -26.80 14.97 9.12
N ASP A 199 -27.17 14.95 7.84
CA ASP A 199 -27.40 13.70 7.15
C ASP A 199 -26.05 12.97 7.06
N GLN A 200 -25.95 11.84 7.76
CA GLN A 200 -24.77 10.97 7.78
C GLN A 200 -24.37 10.46 6.39
N TYR A 201 -25.28 10.55 5.40
CA TYR A 201 -25.02 10.27 3.98
C TYR A 201 -24.64 11.51 3.17
N ASP A 202 -24.79 12.71 3.72
CA ASP A 202 -24.48 13.99 3.06
C ASP A 202 -23.08 14.50 3.43
N VAL A 203 -22.41 13.86 4.39
CA VAL A 203 -21.01 14.15 4.75
C VAL A 203 -20.14 12.90 4.58
N ALA A 204 -19.72 12.65 3.34
CA ALA A 204 -18.49 11.93 2.99
C ALA A 204 -18.38 10.42 3.29
N LEU A 205 -19.48 9.66 3.31
CA LEU A 205 -19.40 8.19 3.24
C LEU A 205 -20.07 7.68 1.95
N ASP A 206 -19.22 7.24 1.03
CA ASP A 206 -19.63 6.48 -0.16
C ASP A 206 -20.29 5.18 0.32
N VAL A 207 -21.61 5.07 0.14
CA VAL A 207 -22.35 3.85 0.43
C VAL A 207 -22.01 2.85 -0.67
N CYS A 208 -21.50 1.67 -0.32
CA CYS A 208 -21.46 0.50 -1.21
C CYS A 208 -22.79 -0.26 -1.11
N PRO A 209 -23.84 0.05 -1.91
CA PRO A 209 -25.06 -0.72 -1.86
C PRO A 209 -24.78 -2.16 -2.31
N SER A 210 -25.18 -3.14 -1.50
CA SER A 210 -25.32 -4.52 -1.97
C SER A 210 -26.22 -4.54 -3.23
N PRO A 211 -26.16 -5.59 -4.09
CA PRO A 211 -27.00 -5.69 -5.29
C PRO A 211 -28.51 -5.50 -5.06
N ALA A 212 -28.98 -5.64 -3.81
CA ALA A 212 -30.37 -5.45 -3.41
C ALA A 212 -30.80 -3.96 -3.26
N MET A 213 -29.86 -3.00 -3.18
CA MET A 213 -30.16 -1.60 -2.86
C MET A 213 -30.27 -0.67 -4.09
N PHE A 214 -30.16 -1.20 -5.31
CA PHE A 214 -30.11 -0.43 -6.56
C PHE A 214 -31.39 0.33 -6.96
N GLN A 215 -32.41 0.44 -6.10
CA GLN A 215 -33.71 1.02 -6.49
C GLN A 215 -33.98 2.48 -6.10
N ALA A 216 -33.05 3.21 -5.46
CA ALA A 216 -33.35 4.61 -5.15
C ALA A 216 -32.09 5.49 -5.06
N GLN A 217 -31.75 6.17 -6.16
CA GLN A 217 -31.42 7.61 -6.24
C GLN A 217 -30.54 7.89 -7.47
N LYS A 218 -30.88 8.98 -8.16
CA LYS A 218 -30.23 9.44 -9.39
C LYS A 218 -29.36 10.64 -9.01
N TYR A 219 -28.08 10.41 -8.73
CA TYR A 219 -27.11 11.48 -8.43
C TYR A 219 -26.28 11.85 -9.67
N GLU A 220 -26.04 13.15 -9.85
CA GLU A 220 -25.47 13.78 -11.06
C GLU A 220 -23.94 13.98 -11.02
N SER A 221 -23.25 13.47 -10.01
CA SER A 221 -21.78 13.38 -9.97
C SER A 221 -21.34 11.92 -10.08
N LYS A 222 -20.30 11.66 -10.87
CA LYS A 222 -19.69 10.33 -11.04
C LYS A 222 -18.93 9.97 -9.75
N ILE A 223 -19.65 9.40 -8.78
CA ILE A 223 -19.12 8.97 -7.47
C ILE A 223 -18.40 7.62 -7.67
N ASP A 224 -17.25 7.43 -7.04
CA ASP A 224 -16.32 6.30 -7.21
C ASP A 224 -16.67 5.16 -6.24
N VAL A 225 -17.88 4.62 -6.37
CA VAL A 225 -18.58 3.84 -5.33
C VAL A 225 -18.01 2.42 -5.08
N CYS A 226 -17.04 1.93 -5.87
CA CYS A 226 -16.59 0.53 -5.80
C CYS A 226 -15.07 0.36 -6.00
N VAL A 227 -14.24 1.35 -5.65
CA VAL A 227 -12.79 1.28 -5.92
C VAL A 227 -12.14 0.03 -5.34
N GLU A 228 -12.59 -0.46 -4.17
CA GLU A 228 -12.05 -1.68 -3.57
C GLU A 228 -12.41 -2.95 -4.38
N ASP A 229 -13.66 -3.10 -4.81
CA ASP A 229 -14.08 -4.21 -5.68
C ASP A 229 -13.32 -4.18 -7.01
N GLU A 230 -13.16 -3.00 -7.60
CA GLU A 230 -12.42 -2.83 -8.84
C GLU A 230 -10.91 -3.07 -8.63
N THR A 231 -10.38 -2.71 -7.47
CA THR A 231 -9.00 -3.02 -7.06
C THR A 231 -8.79 -4.49 -6.76
N TYR A 232 -9.83 -5.24 -6.41
CA TYR A 232 -9.76 -6.69 -6.36
C TYR A 232 -9.79 -7.31 -7.77
N VAL A 233 -10.68 -6.82 -8.65
CA VAL A 233 -10.86 -7.37 -10.00
C VAL A 233 -9.65 -7.07 -10.91
N TYR A 234 -9.10 -5.86 -10.86
CA TYR A 234 -8.11 -5.39 -11.81
C TYR A 234 -6.78 -6.20 -11.77
N PRO A 235 -6.12 -6.41 -10.61
CA PRO A 235 -4.91 -7.24 -10.51
C PRO A 235 -5.16 -8.74 -10.80
N ASN A 236 -6.41 -9.20 -10.72
CA ASN A 236 -6.79 -10.57 -11.04
C ASN A 236 -6.90 -10.87 -12.55
N ARG A 237 -6.95 -9.83 -13.39
CA ARG A 237 -6.97 -10.02 -14.85
C ARG A 237 -5.63 -10.51 -15.39
N LYS A 238 -5.69 -11.44 -16.35
CA LYS A 238 -4.49 -12.09 -16.91
C LYS A 238 -3.63 -11.16 -17.75
N ASP A 239 -4.24 -10.20 -18.46
CA ASP A 239 -3.52 -9.19 -19.20
C ASP A 239 -2.81 -8.20 -18.27
N VAL A 240 -3.43 -7.82 -17.15
CA VAL A 240 -2.82 -6.99 -16.10
C VAL A 240 -1.65 -7.70 -15.44
N GLN A 241 -1.81 -8.96 -15.02
CA GLN A 241 -0.71 -9.76 -14.46
C GLN A 241 0.48 -9.86 -15.43
N LYS A 242 0.19 -10.08 -16.72
CA LYS A 242 1.23 -10.11 -17.76
C LYS A 242 1.92 -8.75 -17.93
N ALA A 243 1.18 -7.66 -17.88
CA ALA A 243 1.72 -6.30 -18.01
C ALA A 243 2.61 -5.90 -16.83
N LEU A 244 2.24 -6.31 -15.61
CA LEU A 244 3.01 -6.09 -14.37
C LEU A 244 4.12 -7.14 -14.14
N HIS A 245 4.38 -8.01 -15.12
CA HIS A 245 5.29 -9.16 -14.97
C HIS A 245 5.04 -9.97 -13.68
N ALA A 246 3.80 -9.96 -13.20
CA ALA A 246 3.38 -10.49 -11.92
C ALA A 246 2.80 -11.89 -12.09
N ARG A 247 2.93 -12.71 -11.05
CA ARG A 247 2.39 -14.06 -11.01
C ARG A 247 1.83 -14.38 -9.64
N LEU A 248 0.75 -15.16 -9.64
CA LEU A 248 0.20 -15.76 -8.43
C LEU A 248 0.94 -17.05 -8.11
N PHE A 249 1.37 -17.20 -6.86
CA PHE A 249 2.09 -18.37 -6.39
C PHE A 249 1.38 -18.96 -5.17
N GLY A 250 0.96 -20.22 -5.26
CA GLY A 250 0.26 -20.90 -4.17
C GLY A 250 -1.19 -20.46 -3.93
N VAL A 251 -1.65 -19.39 -4.58
CA VAL A 251 -3.02 -18.87 -4.52
C VAL A 251 -3.68 -18.87 -5.91
N LYS A 252 -5.01 -18.90 -5.94
CA LYS A 252 -5.80 -18.88 -7.19
C LYS A 252 -6.04 -17.46 -7.70
N GLU A 253 -6.21 -16.53 -6.77
CA GLU A 253 -6.58 -15.14 -7.00
C GLU A 253 -5.69 -14.24 -6.13
N TRP A 254 -5.40 -13.05 -6.63
CA TRP A 254 -4.82 -11.96 -5.86
C TRP A 254 -5.86 -11.45 -4.86
N GLY A 255 -5.44 -11.11 -3.64
CA GLY A 255 -6.31 -10.53 -2.61
C GLY A 255 -5.72 -9.24 -2.06
N MET A 256 -6.59 -8.37 -1.53
CA MET A 256 -6.17 -7.10 -0.91
C MET A 256 -5.29 -7.36 0.30
N CYS A 257 -5.65 -8.33 1.13
CA CYS A 257 -4.84 -8.79 2.25
C CYS A 257 -4.69 -10.32 2.19
N SER A 258 -3.52 -10.83 2.58
CA SER A 258 -3.26 -12.26 2.70
C SER A 258 -4.05 -12.86 3.86
N GLU A 259 -4.56 -14.08 3.67
CA GLU A 259 -5.16 -14.92 4.74
C GLU A 259 -4.12 -15.45 5.73
#